data_AF-A0A2A3Y0V0-F1
#
_entry.id   AF-A0A2A3Y0V0-F1
#
_cell.length_a   1.000
_cell.length_b   1.000
_cell.length_c   1.000
_cell.angle_alpha   90.00
_cell.angle_beta   90.00
_cell.angle_gamma   90.00
#
_symmetry.space_group_name_H-M   'P 1'
#
loop_
_entity.id
_entity.type
_entity.pdbx_description
1 polymer ?
#
loop_
_entity_poly.entity_id
_entity_poly.type
_entity_poly.pdbx_seq_one_letter_code
_entity_poly.pdbx_strand_id
1 'polypeptide(L)'
;MPAFGQCRRVYSTVPSVPQRNLLVKNKELTVPTTDNNAKRVQLVLKQLAASPNGRAKAYGPNSLASEVFDLVPAEGVEAETKSDGKSRGETELMWSSVDLVKAGWIEKDGTGLWSITDSGRCALEEHESATELVAEARHLYQEWDALRNEDKDEQLRTIIVATSKEEEAVRSAAQLFVDRGLKNGESAFAPGREVWSRGPVDELRAVFVDKPDFGSGDFVNKLKGQMALVSDDARLLMAELVCWQLLPMGSKTIGERKKTERVQTLLGYMDHPVQIPVEVSKAFKSGSFNPGTAMNQNLYDALVLIISLLNDWCNKSSEEKGTLLENAWAWRGLVQGLPGKSFQPNGIHWSTSFTRSR
;
A
#
# COMPACT_ATOMS: atom_id res chain seq x y z
N MET A 1 27.96 -44.00 -17.24
CA MET A 1 27.39 -42.94 -18.08
C MET A 1 25.87 -42.97 -17.96
N PRO A 2 25.24 -41.95 -17.37
CA PRO A 2 23.87 -41.60 -17.69
C PRO A 2 23.78 -40.21 -18.32
N ALA A 3 22.67 -40.01 -19.01
CA ALA A 3 22.42 -39.09 -20.10
C ALA A 3 22.27 -37.61 -19.70
N PHE A 4 22.75 -36.73 -20.58
CA PHE A 4 22.45 -35.30 -20.64
C PHE A 4 20.94 -35.09 -20.81
N GLY A 5 20.31 -34.41 -19.86
CA GLY A 5 18.95 -33.90 -19.99
C GLY A 5 18.94 -32.71 -20.94
N GLN A 6 18.28 -32.87 -22.09
CA GLN A 6 18.07 -31.79 -23.05
C GLN A 6 17.15 -30.71 -22.48
N CYS A 7 17.61 -29.47 -22.48
CA CYS A 7 16.80 -28.27 -22.25
C CYS A 7 15.78 -28.16 -23.40
N ARG A 8 14.48 -28.43 -23.14
CA ARG A 8 13.40 -28.22 -24.10
C ARG A 8 12.72 -26.89 -23.83
N ARG A 9 12.84 -25.95 -24.78
CA ARG A 9 11.92 -24.80 -24.90
C ARG A 9 10.49 -25.31 -25.09
N VAL A 10 9.58 -24.90 -24.21
CA VAL A 10 8.14 -25.00 -24.45
C VAL A 10 7.69 -23.66 -25.03
N TYR A 11 7.64 -23.57 -26.36
CA TYR A 11 7.05 -22.42 -27.04
C TYR A 11 5.53 -22.51 -26.97
N SER A 12 4.92 -21.59 -26.22
CA SER A 12 3.50 -21.25 -26.34
C SER A 12 3.34 -20.26 -27.51
N THR A 13 2.62 -20.66 -28.56
CA THR A 13 2.30 -19.81 -29.71
C THR A 13 1.20 -18.81 -29.34
N VAL A 14 1.51 -17.52 -29.29
CA VAL A 14 0.55 -16.41 -29.15
C VAL A 14 0.49 -15.63 -30.48
N PRO A 15 -0.69 -15.14 -30.94
CA PRO A 15 -0.82 -14.51 -32.26
C PRO A 15 -0.18 -13.12 -32.32
N SER A 16 0.39 -12.78 -33.48
CA SER A 16 1.05 -11.50 -33.77
C SER A 16 0.10 -10.29 -33.78
N VAL A 17 0.47 -9.21 -33.09
CA VAL A 17 -0.19 -7.89 -33.13
C VAL A 17 0.70 -6.89 -33.89
N PRO A 18 0.16 -5.93 -34.68
CA PRO A 18 0.95 -5.12 -35.60
C PRO A 18 1.75 -4.02 -34.91
N GLN A 19 3.03 -3.87 -35.28
CA GLN A 19 3.92 -2.81 -34.81
C GLN A 19 3.51 -1.42 -35.35
N ARG A 20 3.37 -0.43 -34.45
CA ARG A 20 3.31 1.00 -34.81
C ARG A 20 4.68 1.64 -34.63
N ASN A 21 5.23 2.16 -35.72
CA ASN A 21 6.48 2.91 -35.77
C ASN A 21 6.43 4.20 -34.94
N LEU A 22 7.39 4.38 -34.04
CA LEU A 22 7.74 5.68 -33.44
C LEU A 22 9.25 5.91 -33.62
N LEU A 23 9.57 6.83 -34.53
CA LEU A 23 10.90 7.39 -34.74
C LEU A 23 11.37 8.14 -33.49
N VAL A 24 12.48 7.71 -32.90
CA VAL A 24 13.23 8.50 -31.91
C VAL A 24 14.56 8.93 -32.54
N LYS A 25 14.81 10.24 -32.50
CA LYS A 25 16.02 10.88 -33.06
C LYS A 25 17.24 10.58 -32.18
N ASN A 26 18.29 10.07 -32.82
CA ASN A 26 19.61 9.87 -32.23
C ASN A 26 20.28 11.19 -31.85
N LYS A 27 20.90 11.23 -30.68
CA LYS A 27 21.98 12.16 -30.35
C LYS A 27 23.10 11.37 -29.71
N GLU A 28 24.22 11.27 -30.43
CA GLU A 28 25.44 10.59 -30.03
C GLU A 28 26.00 11.18 -28.74
N LEU A 29 26.19 10.32 -27.74
CA LEU A 29 27.04 10.54 -26.57
C LEU A 29 27.81 9.23 -26.31
N THR A 30 29.10 9.37 -26.12
CA THR A 30 30.13 8.34 -25.93
C THR A 30 29.72 7.24 -24.94
N VAL A 31 29.67 5.99 -25.42
CA VAL A 31 29.35 4.74 -24.69
C VAL A 31 30.66 4.13 -24.16
N PRO A 32 30.80 3.93 -22.82
CA PRO A 32 30.45 2.65 -22.20
C PRO A 32 29.78 2.84 -20.82
N THR A 33 28.50 2.53 -20.72
CA THR A 33 27.74 2.59 -19.46
C THR A 33 26.84 1.37 -19.25
N THR A 34 26.41 0.71 -20.33
CA THR A 34 25.59 -0.51 -20.27
C THR A 34 26.42 -1.79 -20.09
N ASP A 35 27.66 -1.81 -20.56
CA ASP A 35 28.49 -3.03 -20.60
C ASP A 35 29.04 -3.43 -19.24
N ASN A 36 29.42 -2.48 -18.39
CA ASN A 36 29.96 -2.78 -17.06
C ASN A 36 28.87 -3.33 -16.14
N ASN A 37 27.69 -2.72 -16.12
CA ASN A 37 26.54 -3.26 -15.41
C ASN A 37 26.15 -4.65 -15.94
N ALA A 38 26.14 -4.85 -17.26
CA ALA A 38 25.91 -6.15 -17.86
C ALA A 38 26.91 -7.22 -17.36
N LYS A 39 28.20 -6.90 -17.35
CA LYS A 39 29.25 -7.78 -16.79
C LYS A 39 29.01 -8.07 -15.31
N ARG A 40 28.63 -7.07 -14.51
CA ARG A 40 28.30 -7.26 -13.08
C ARG A 40 27.11 -8.19 -12.89
N VAL A 41 26.04 -8.03 -13.67
CA VAL A 41 24.87 -8.92 -13.64
C VAL A 41 25.26 -10.36 -13.98
N GLN A 42 26.06 -10.56 -15.04
CA GLN A 42 26.56 -11.89 -15.39
C GLN A 42 27.44 -12.49 -14.28
N LEU A 43 28.29 -11.68 -13.64
CA LEU A 43 29.12 -12.12 -12.50
C LEU A 43 28.28 -12.49 -11.28
N VAL A 44 27.21 -11.74 -10.96
CA VAL A 44 26.26 -12.10 -9.90
C VAL A 44 25.72 -13.50 -10.14
N LEU A 45 25.21 -13.78 -11.34
CA LEU A 45 24.66 -15.09 -11.68
C LEU A 45 25.73 -16.18 -11.61
N LYS A 46 26.94 -15.94 -12.12
CA LYS A 46 28.06 -16.91 -12.05
C LYS A 46 28.45 -17.24 -10.61
N GLN A 47 28.52 -16.24 -9.73
CA GLN A 47 28.85 -16.46 -8.31
C GLN A 47 27.73 -17.19 -7.56
N LEU A 48 26.47 -16.90 -7.87
CA LEU A 48 25.33 -17.65 -7.35
C LEU A 48 25.32 -19.10 -7.88
N ALA A 49 25.66 -19.31 -9.15
CA ALA A 49 25.77 -20.65 -9.74
C ALA A 49 26.86 -21.50 -9.08
N ALA A 50 27.98 -20.88 -8.68
CA ALA A 50 29.05 -21.51 -7.92
C ALA A 50 28.69 -21.79 -6.45
N SER A 51 27.54 -21.31 -5.96
CA SER A 51 27.13 -21.39 -4.55
C SER A 51 25.81 -22.18 -4.41
N PRO A 52 25.86 -23.51 -4.16
CA PRO A 52 24.67 -24.37 -4.16
C PRO A 52 23.59 -23.96 -3.14
N ASN A 53 24.01 -23.38 -2.00
CA ASN A 53 23.12 -22.95 -0.92
C ASN A 53 22.74 -21.46 -1.02
N GLY A 54 23.03 -20.81 -2.16
CA GLY A 54 22.89 -19.37 -2.31
C GLY A 54 24.00 -18.57 -1.58
N ARG A 55 23.90 -17.25 -1.70
CA ARG A 55 24.82 -16.27 -1.13
C ARG A 55 24.07 -15.40 -0.14
N ALA A 56 24.39 -15.54 1.15
CA ALA A 56 23.93 -14.61 2.17
C ALA A 56 24.58 -13.24 1.98
N LYS A 57 23.93 -12.19 2.51
CA LYS A 57 24.43 -10.81 2.47
C LYS A 57 24.67 -10.35 1.03
N ALA A 58 23.60 -10.19 0.27
CA ALA A 58 23.68 -9.71 -1.11
C ALA A 58 24.28 -8.29 -1.26
N TYR A 59 24.18 -7.45 -0.22
CA TYR A 59 24.63 -6.05 -0.24
C TYR A 59 25.39 -5.62 1.02
N GLY A 60 26.11 -4.50 0.90
CA GLY A 60 26.92 -3.90 1.96
C GLY A 60 28.38 -4.35 1.92
N PRO A 61 29.19 -4.03 2.94
CA PRO A 61 30.58 -4.46 2.99
C PRO A 61 30.70 -5.99 3.05
N ASN A 62 31.66 -6.58 2.34
CA ASN A 62 31.88 -8.03 2.28
C ASN A 62 30.62 -8.80 1.83
N SER A 63 29.97 -8.32 0.78
CA SER A 63 28.75 -8.88 0.18
C SER A 63 28.99 -9.41 -1.22
N LEU A 64 28.00 -10.14 -1.76
CA LEU A 64 27.96 -10.51 -3.17
C LEU A 64 28.16 -9.28 -4.09
N ALA A 65 27.46 -8.18 -3.82
CA ALA A 65 27.63 -6.96 -4.59
C ALA A 65 29.05 -6.40 -4.47
N SER A 66 29.63 -6.32 -3.27
CA SER A 66 31.00 -5.78 -3.12
C SER A 66 32.03 -6.60 -3.88
N GLU A 67 31.94 -7.93 -3.83
CA GLU A 67 32.83 -8.83 -4.60
C GLU A 67 32.70 -8.63 -6.11
N VAL A 68 31.48 -8.39 -6.61
CA VAL A 68 31.24 -8.10 -8.02
C VAL A 68 31.81 -6.73 -8.43
N PHE A 69 31.72 -5.72 -7.56
CA PHE A 69 32.32 -4.41 -7.79
C PHE A 69 33.86 -4.42 -7.67
N ASP A 70 34.44 -5.31 -6.86
CA ASP A 70 35.89 -5.50 -6.82
C ASP A 70 36.42 -6.04 -8.16
N LEU A 71 35.64 -6.91 -8.82
CA LEU A 71 36.00 -7.48 -10.13
C LEU A 71 35.68 -6.55 -11.30
N VAL A 72 34.59 -5.79 -11.22
CA VAL A 72 34.18 -4.81 -12.24
C VAL A 72 33.89 -3.48 -11.53
N PRO A 73 34.92 -2.66 -11.28
CA PRO A 73 34.77 -1.40 -10.57
C PRO A 73 33.82 -0.44 -11.27
N ALA A 74 33.16 0.42 -10.50
CA ALA A 74 32.37 1.53 -11.05
C ALA A 74 33.32 2.58 -11.65
N GLU A 75 33.06 2.98 -12.90
CA GLU A 75 33.90 3.94 -13.62
C GLU A 75 33.07 5.12 -14.14
N GLY A 76 33.70 6.30 -14.26
CA GLY A 76 33.06 7.50 -14.77
C GLY A 76 31.76 7.84 -14.05
N VAL A 77 30.66 7.93 -14.80
CA VAL A 77 29.33 8.26 -14.26
C VAL A 77 28.79 7.19 -13.30
N GLU A 78 29.23 5.93 -13.39
CA GLU A 78 28.80 4.88 -12.47
C GLU A 78 29.34 5.12 -11.05
N ALA A 79 30.53 5.72 -10.93
CA ALA A 79 31.21 6.00 -9.67
C ALA A 79 30.64 7.21 -8.92
N GLU A 80 29.81 8.01 -9.59
CA GLU A 80 29.15 9.17 -8.96
C GLU A 80 28.28 8.72 -7.80
N THR A 81 28.50 9.32 -6.64
CA THR A 81 27.76 9.01 -5.40
C THR A 81 26.48 9.86 -5.31
N LYS A 82 25.37 9.22 -4.97
CA LYS A 82 24.09 9.89 -4.70
C LYS A 82 24.02 10.42 -3.26
N SER A 83 23.00 11.23 -2.97
CA SER A 83 22.77 11.80 -1.64
C SER A 83 22.55 10.77 -0.53
N ASP A 84 22.27 9.51 -0.86
CA ASP A 84 22.13 8.39 0.06
C ASP A 84 23.44 7.61 0.30
N GLY A 85 24.56 8.09 -0.25
CA GLY A 85 25.89 7.50 -0.08
C GLY A 85 26.18 6.30 -0.99
N LYS A 86 25.25 5.91 -1.87
CA LYS A 86 25.45 4.82 -2.85
C LYS A 86 25.90 5.36 -4.20
N SER A 87 26.72 4.61 -4.90
CA SER A 87 27.08 4.93 -6.29
C SER A 87 25.92 4.70 -7.26
N ARG A 88 25.96 5.36 -8.42
CA ARG A 88 25.01 5.11 -9.51
C ARG A 88 25.08 3.67 -9.99
N GLY A 89 26.29 3.11 -10.12
CA GLY A 89 26.50 1.71 -10.51
C GLY A 89 25.88 0.72 -9.53
N GLU A 90 26.04 0.93 -8.21
CA GLU A 90 25.40 0.08 -7.19
C GLU A 90 23.87 0.15 -7.27
N THR A 91 23.33 1.35 -7.51
CA THR A 91 21.89 1.51 -7.73
C THR A 91 21.45 0.75 -8.97
N GLU A 92 22.21 0.83 -10.06
CA GLU A 92 21.85 0.19 -11.32
C GLU A 92 21.85 -1.34 -11.20
N LEU A 93 22.87 -1.93 -10.56
CA LEU A 93 22.91 -3.37 -10.30
C LEU A 93 21.71 -3.82 -9.44
N MET A 94 21.28 -2.99 -8.49
CA MET A 94 20.08 -3.24 -7.69
C MET A 94 18.82 -3.27 -8.55
N TRP A 95 18.66 -2.34 -9.49
CA TRP A 95 17.54 -2.36 -10.44
C TRP A 95 17.59 -3.57 -11.37
N SER A 96 18.74 -3.86 -11.97
CA SER A 96 18.92 -5.03 -12.85
C SER A 96 18.65 -6.35 -12.12
N SER A 97 18.93 -6.42 -10.82
CA SER A 97 18.60 -7.61 -10.03
C SER A 97 17.10 -7.83 -9.84
N VAL A 98 16.25 -6.82 -10.07
CA VAL A 98 14.78 -7.01 -10.09
C VAL A 98 14.39 -7.72 -11.37
N ASP A 99 14.99 -7.37 -12.50
CA ASP A 99 14.77 -8.01 -13.79
C ASP A 99 15.10 -9.51 -13.70
N LEU A 100 16.22 -9.87 -13.04
CA LEU A 100 16.58 -11.28 -12.78
C LEU A 100 15.53 -12.05 -11.96
N VAL A 101 14.91 -11.40 -10.97
CA VAL A 101 13.84 -12.03 -10.17
C VAL A 101 12.59 -12.23 -11.02
N LYS A 102 12.23 -11.24 -11.84
CA LYS A 102 11.03 -11.29 -12.68
C LYS A 102 11.18 -12.24 -13.88
N ALA A 103 12.40 -12.41 -14.36
CA ALA A 103 12.77 -13.47 -15.29
C ALA A 103 12.76 -14.89 -14.65
N GLY A 104 12.62 -14.98 -13.32
CA GLY A 104 12.66 -16.24 -12.59
C GLY A 104 14.06 -16.85 -12.51
N TRP A 105 15.12 -16.07 -12.73
CA TRP A 105 16.51 -16.54 -12.75
C TRP A 105 17.15 -16.57 -11.38
N ILE A 106 16.68 -15.73 -10.45
CA ILE A 106 17.12 -15.74 -9.06
C ILE A 106 15.93 -15.62 -8.10
N GLU A 107 16.13 -16.13 -6.89
CA GLU A 107 15.23 -15.93 -5.76
C GLU A 107 15.89 -15.04 -4.70
N LYS A 108 15.06 -14.25 -4.01
CA LYS A 108 15.46 -13.42 -2.88
C LYS A 108 14.52 -13.71 -1.73
N ASP A 109 15.05 -14.15 -0.61
CA ASP A 109 14.25 -14.54 0.56
C ASP A 109 13.75 -13.36 1.42
N GLY A 110 14.22 -12.14 1.12
CA GLY A 110 13.91 -10.92 1.87
C GLY A 110 14.81 -10.68 3.09
N THR A 111 15.64 -11.65 3.50
CA THR A 111 16.67 -11.49 4.56
C THR A 111 18.05 -11.13 3.99
N GLY A 112 18.20 -11.25 2.67
CA GLY A 112 19.44 -10.92 1.95
C GLY A 112 20.17 -12.16 1.43
N LEU A 113 19.56 -13.34 1.52
CA LEU A 113 20.01 -14.56 0.84
C LEU A 113 19.48 -14.57 -0.59
N TRP A 114 20.39 -14.71 -1.54
CA TRP A 114 20.08 -14.83 -2.95
C TRP A 114 20.51 -16.19 -3.46
N SER A 115 19.68 -16.82 -4.29
CA SER A 115 19.97 -18.11 -4.94
C SER A 115 19.66 -18.01 -6.42
N ILE A 116 20.40 -18.76 -7.25
CA ILE A 116 20.07 -18.91 -8.66
C ILE A 116 19.14 -20.11 -8.86
N THR A 117 18.17 -19.98 -9.74
CA THR A 117 17.26 -21.06 -10.13
C THR A 117 17.85 -21.89 -11.26
N ASP A 118 17.22 -23.02 -11.60
CA ASP A 118 17.59 -23.80 -12.79
C ASP A 118 17.43 -22.98 -14.07
N SER A 119 16.39 -22.15 -14.16
CA SER A 119 16.18 -21.22 -15.29
C SER A 119 17.32 -20.21 -15.41
N GLY A 120 17.81 -19.68 -14.28
CA GLY A 120 18.96 -18.77 -14.28
C GLY A 120 20.27 -19.44 -14.70
N ARG A 121 20.46 -20.73 -14.37
CA ARG A 121 21.60 -21.51 -14.84
C ARG A 121 21.53 -21.75 -16.35
N CYS A 122 20.37 -22.12 -16.88
CA CYS A 122 20.15 -22.24 -18.31
C CYS A 122 20.39 -20.90 -19.03
N ALA A 123 19.90 -19.79 -18.48
CA ALA A 123 20.13 -18.47 -19.08
C ALA A 123 21.61 -18.09 -19.18
N LEU A 124 22.43 -18.48 -18.19
CA LEU A 124 23.88 -18.30 -18.25
C LEU A 124 24.56 -19.12 -19.35
N GLU A 125 24.01 -20.28 -19.69
CA GLU A 125 24.52 -21.14 -20.76
C GLU A 125 24.02 -20.67 -22.13
N GLU A 126 22.78 -20.20 -22.23
CA GLU A 126 22.17 -19.74 -23.48
C GLU A 126 22.68 -18.37 -23.93
N HIS A 127 23.08 -17.50 -22.99
CA HIS A 127 23.53 -16.13 -23.28
C HIS A 127 24.97 -15.91 -22.82
N GLU A 128 25.93 -16.22 -23.70
CA GLU A 128 27.36 -16.04 -23.43
C GLU A 128 27.75 -14.56 -23.26
N SER A 129 27.10 -13.68 -24.02
CA SER A 129 27.30 -12.23 -23.90
C SER A 129 26.56 -11.66 -22.71
N ALA A 130 27.28 -10.90 -21.89
CA ALA A 130 26.69 -10.22 -20.74
C ALA A 130 25.56 -9.24 -21.15
N THR A 131 25.69 -8.60 -22.31
CA THR A 131 24.69 -7.64 -22.80
C THR A 131 23.43 -8.33 -23.29
N GLU A 132 23.56 -9.49 -23.95
CA GLU A 132 22.42 -10.32 -24.39
C GLU A 132 21.67 -10.87 -23.18
N LEU A 133 22.40 -11.35 -22.17
CA LEU A 133 21.81 -11.85 -20.93
C LEU A 133 20.96 -10.79 -20.23
N VAL A 134 21.46 -9.55 -20.12
CA VAL A 134 20.67 -8.45 -19.53
C VAL A 134 19.51 -8.03 -20.42
N ALA A 135 19.69 -8.02 -21.74
CA ALA A 135 18.62 -7.71 -22.68
C ALA A 135 17.46 -8.71 -22.54
N GLU A 136 17.77 -10.00 -22.40
CA GLU A 136 16.76 -11.04 -22.21
C GLU A 136 16.08 -10.96 -20.84
N ALA A 137 16.83 -10.74 -19.75
CA ALA A 137 16.24 -10.49 -18.43
C ALA A 137 15.26 -9.31 -18.48
N ARG A 138 15.62 -8.26 -19.22
CA ARG A 138 14.78 -7.07 -19.40
C ARG A 138 13.53 -7.37 -20.22
N HIS A 139 13.65 -8.18 -21.28
CA HIS A 139 12.52 -8.62 -22.09
C HIS A 139 11.50 -9.40 -21.24
N LEU A 140 11.95 -10.38 -20.46
CA LEU A 140 11.09 -11.16 -19.57
C LEU A 140 10.43 -10.31 -18.47
N TYR A 141 11.14 -9.32 -17.93
CA TYR A 141 10.54 -8.33 -17.03
C TYR A 141 9.40 -7.56 -17.71
N GLN A 142 9.58 -7.13 -18.97
CA GLN A 142 8.57 -6.37 -19.71
C GLN A 142 7.33 -7.22 -19.99
N GLU A 143 7.49 -8.50 -20.34
CA GLU A 143 6.38 -9.43 -20.49
C GLU A 143 5.62 -9.63 -19.17
N TRP A 144 6.34 -9.84 -18.07
CA TRP A 144 5.74 -9.95 -16.74
C TRP A 144 4.97 -8.68 -16.34
N ASP A 145 5.53 -7.50 -16.59
CA ASP A 145 4.89 -6.24 -16.24
C ASP A 145 3.66 -5.96 -17.12
N ALA A 146 3.69 -6.32 -18.40
CA ALA A 146 2.54 -6.24 -19.29
C ALA A 146 1.39 -7.12 -18.79
N LEU A 147 1.64 -8.40 -18.51
CA LEU A 147 0.64 -9.33 -17.98
C LEU A 147 0.07 -8.85 -16.63
N ARG A 148 0.94 -8.36 -15.74
CA ARG A 148 0.52 -7.81 -14.43
C ARG A 148 -0.38 -6.59 -14.60
N ASN A 149 -0.07 -5.71 -15.55
CA ASN A 149 -0.88 -4.52 -15.81
C ASN A 149 -2.21 -4.88 -16.47
N GLU A 150 -2.25 -5.87 -17.37
CA GLU A 150 -3.49 -6.40 -17.95
C GLU A 150 -4.41 -7.02 -16.88
N ASP A 151 -3.86 -7.87 -15.98
CA ASP A 151 -4.61 -8.44 -14.85
C ASP A 151 -5.16 -7.34 -13.93
N LYS A 152 -4.35 -6.32 -13.63
CA LYS A 152 -4.80 -5.15 -12.86
C LYS A 152 -5.92 -4.39 -13.57
N ASP A 153 -5.82 -4.20 -14.89
CA ASP A 153 -6.84 -3.50 -15.68
C ASP A 153 -8.16 -4.28 -15.73
N GLU A 154 -8.12 -5.60 -15.79
CA GLU A 154 -9.31 -6.45 -15.72
C GLU A 154 -9.97 -6.41 -14.32
N GLN A 155 -9.15 -6.43 -13.26
CA GLN A 155 -9.64 -6.25 -11.89
C GLN A 155 -10.30 -4.87 -11.70
N LEU A 156 -9.69 -3.80 -12.24
CA LEU A 156 -10.27 -2.45 -12.21
C LEU A 156 -11.63 -2.34 -12.92
N ARG A 157 -11.92 -3.21 -13.90
CA ARG A 157 -13.20 -3.24 -14.62
C ARG A 157 -14.30 -3.98 -13.87
N THR A 158 -13.93 -4.93 -13.02
CA THR A 158 -14.86 -5.90 -12.40
C THR A 158 -15.13 -5.63 -10.94
N ILE A 159 -14.18 -5.02 -10.23
CA ILE A 159 -14.25 -4.72 -8.80
C ILE A 159 -13.64 -3.35 -8.48
N ILE A 160 -14.08 -2.71 -7.40
CA ILE A 160 -13.46 -1.47 -6.90
C ILE A 160 -12.12 -1.83 -6.25
N VAL A 161 -11.05 -1.87 -7.05
CA VAL A 161 -9.67 -2.08 -6.57
C VAL A 161 -8.92 -0.77 -6.43
N ALA A 162 -7.81 -0.80 -5.71
CA ALA A 162 -6.97 0.38 -5.56
C ALA A 162 -6.26 0.64 -6.87
N THR A 163 -6.28 1.89 -7.28
CA THR A 163 -5.50 2.37 -8.42
C THR A 163 -4.03 2.57 -8.05
N SER A 164 -3.73 2.74 -6.75
CA SER A 164 -2.41 3.07 -6.20
C SER A 164 -2.06 2.29 -4.91
N LYS A 165 -0.77 2.26 -4.54
CA LYS A 165 -0.33 1.63 -3.28
C LYS A 165 -0.90 2.35 -2.04
N GLU A 166 -1.09 3.65 -2.18
CA GLU A 166 -1.66 4.55 -1.19
C GLU A 166 -3.12 4.19 -0.90
N GLU A 167 -3.93 3.97 -1.94
CA GLU A 167 -5.32 3.50 -1.81
C GLU A 167 -5.38 2.09 -1.23
N GLU A 168 -4.43 1.22 -1.57
CA GLU A 168 -4.36 -0.14 -1.01
C GLU A 168 -4.09 -0.12 0.50
N ALA A 169 -3.19 0.75 0.96
CA ALA A 169 -2.93 0.92 2.38
C ALA A 169 -4.18 1.43 3.13
N VAL A 170 -4.90 2.40 2.53
CA VAL A 170 -6.16 2.91 3.09
C VAL A 170 -7.23 1.81 3.15
N ARG A 171 -7.39 1.01 2.08
CA ARG A 171 -8.35 -0.10 2.06
C ARG A 171 -8.01 -1.16 3.09
N SER A 172 -6.74 -1.58 3.18
CA SER A 172 -6.28 -2.57 4.15
C SER A 172 -6.57 -2.12 5.58
N ALA A 173 -6.32 -0.85 5.90
CA ALA A 173 -6.65 -0.29 7.20
C ALA A 173 -8.16 -0.17 7.43
N ALA A 174 -8.94 0.24 6.42
CA ALA A 174 -10.41 0.32 6.51
C ALA A 174 -11.05 -1.05 6.74
N GLN A 175 -10.46 -2.10 6.15
CA GLN A 175 -10.92 -3.48 6.30
C GLN A 175 -10.85 -3.95 7.76
N LEU A 176 -9.88 -3.47 8.56
CA LEU A 176 -9.83 -3.76 10.00
C LEU A 176 -11.08 -3.26 10.73
N PHE A 177 -11.56 -2.05 10.40
CA PHE A 177 -12.76 -1.48 11.01
C PHE A 177 -14.03 -2.20 10.53
N VAL A 178 -14.06 -2.63 9.26
CA VAL A 178 -15.19 -3.42 8.75
C VAL A 178 -15.26 -4.78 9.43
N ASP A 179 -14.14 -5.52 9.47
CA ASP A 179 -14.14 -6.90 9.95
C ASP A 179 -14.20 -7.00 11.48
N ARG A 180 -13.42 -6.20 12.20
CA ARG A 180 -13.45 -6.24 13.68
C ARG A 180 -14.61 -5.41 14.21
N GLY A 181 -14.71 -4.15 13.78
CA GLY A 181 -15.70 -3.21 14.28
C GLY A 181 -17.12 -3.54 13.85
N LEU A 182 -17.42 -3.38 12.55
CA LEU A 182 -18.80 -3.48 12.07
C LEU A 182 -19.35 -4.91 12.11
N LYS A 183 -18.56 -5.92 11.72
CA LYS A 183 -18.99 -7.33 11.71
C LYS A 183 -18.98 -7.96 13.10
N ASN A 184 -17.88 -7.81 13.85
CA ASN A 184 -17.69 -8.54 15.10
C ASN A 184 -17.97 -7.71 16.37
N GLY A 185 -18.17 -6.39 16.26
CA GLY A 185 -18.37 -5.52 17.42
C GLY A 185 -17.09 -5.27 18.25
N GLU A 186 -15.93 -5.68 17.73
CA GLU A 186 -14.63 -5.61 18.39
C GLU A 186 -13.83 -4.37 18.00
N SER A 187 -12.84 -4.04 18.82
CA SER A 187 -11.87 -2.98 18.57
C SER A 187 -10.98 -3.29 17.38
N ALA A 188 -10.80 -2.30 16.50
CA ALA A 188 -9.84 -2.38 15.42
C ALA A 188 -8.39 -2.38 15.96
N PHE A 189 -8.14 -1.72 17.09
CA PHE A 189 -6.81 -1.53 17.69
C PHE A 189 -6.43 -2.61 18.70
N ALA A 190 -7.40 -3.22 19.38
CA ALA A 190 -7.24 -4.22 20.42
C ALA A 190 -8.18 -5.42 20.18
N PRO A 191 -7.76 -6.41 19.37
CA PRO A 191 -8.57 -7.58 19.03
C PRO A 191 -9.16 -8.28 20.26
N GLY A 192 -10.43 -8.72 20.17
CA GLY A 192 -11.16 -9.35 21.26
C GLY A 192 -11.78 -8.40 22.30
N ARG A 193 -11.56 -7.08 22.20
CA ARG A 193 -12.21 -6.09 23.07
C ARG A 193 -13.47 -5.53 22.40
N GLU A 194 -14.65 -5.73 22.97
CA GLU A 194 -15.95 -5.42 22.35
C GLU A 194 -16.33 -3.92 22.40
N VAL A 195 -15.54 -3.04 21.76
CA VAL A 195 -15.78 -1.59 21.83
C VAL A 195 -16.72 -1.03 20.76
N TRP A 196 -16.94 -1.73 19.64
CA TRP A 196 -17.91 -1.34 18.59
C TRP A 196 -19.32 -1.87 18.91
N SER A 197 -19.68 -1.83 20.19
CA SER A 197 -20.89 -2.42 20.74
C SER A 197 -21.79 -1.35 21.38
N ARG A 198 -23.00 -1.76 21.79
CA ARG A 198 -24.04 -0.83 22.26
C ARG A 198 -23.60 0.02 23.46
N GLY A 199 -22.91 -0.56 24.43
CA GLY A 199 -22.51 0.14 25.66
C GLY A 199 -21.63 1.37 25.38
N PRO A 200 -20.43 1.20 24.80
CA PRO A 200 -19.56 2.31 24.44
C PRO A 200 -20.22 3.32 23.51
N VAL A 201 -21.04 2.86 22.55
CA VAL A 201 -21.78 3.76 21.64
C VAL A 201 -22.79 4.64 22.39
N ASP A 202 -23.56 4.07 23.33
CA ASP A 202 -24.51 4.83 24.15
C ASP A 202 -23.81 5.86 25.04
N GLU A 203 -22.65 5.51 25.61
CA GLU A 203 -21.82 6.45 26.39
C GLU A 203 -21.37 7.63 25.52
N LEU A 204 -20.79 7.35 24.34
CA LEU A 204 -20.36 8.40 23.42
C LEU A 204 -21.50 9.28 22.95
N ARG A 205 -22.67 8.70 22.65
CA ARG A 205 -23.87 9.48 22.28
C ARG A 205 -24.25 10.43 23.42
N ALA A 206 -24.33 9.93 24.65
CA ALA A 206 -24.76 10.71 25.81
C ALA A 206 -23.84 11.88 26.17
N VAL A 207 -22.52 11.74 25.96
CA VAL A 207 -21.55 12.80 26.32
C VAL A 207 -21.12 13.68 25.16
N PHE A 208 -21.18 13.19 23.92
CA PHE A 208 -20.68 13.92 22.75
C PHE A 208 -21.81 14.48 21.88
N VAL A 209 -22.83 13.68 21.60
CA VAL A 209 -23.95 14.07 20.72
C VAL A 209 -25.01 14.83 21.50
N ASP A 210 -25.43 14.28 22.64
CA ASP A 210 -26.52 14.84 23.46
C ASP A 210 -26.05 16.04 24.32
N LYS A 211 -24.73 16.22 24.47
CA LYS A 211 -24.08 17.28 25.25
C LYS A 211 -22.94 17.96 24.46
N PRO A 212 -23.26 18.72 23.40
CA PRO A 212 -22.26 19.43 22.60
C PRO A 212 -21.42 20.41 23.44
N ASP A 213 -20.10 20.40 23.26
CA ASP A 213 -19.18 21.38 23.85
C ASP A 213 -18.87 22.53 22.89
N PHE A 214 -19.60 23.63 23.06
CA PHE A 214 -19.40 24.90 22.35
C PHE A 214 -18.39 25.84 23.02
N GLY A 215 -17.64 25.39 24.02
CA GLY A 215 -16.63 26.16 24.73
C GLY A 215 -15.46 26.62 23.84
N SER A 216 -14.49 27.34 24.42
CA SER A 216 -13.25 27.72 23.73
C SER A 216 -12.19 26.62 23.87
N GLY A 217 -11.30 26.47 22.88
CA GLY A 217 -10.22 25.47 22.89
C GLY A 217 -10.11 24.68 21.58
N ASP A 218 -8.99 23.98 21.40
CA ASP A 218 -8.84 23.08 20.27
C ASP A 218 -9.72 21.82 20.43
N PHE A 219 -10.04 21.20 19.30
CA PHE A 219 -10.94 20.06 19.24
C PHE A 219 -10.51 18.88 20.14
N VAL A 220 -9.22 18.60 20.24
CA VAL A 220 -8.71 17.44 20.99
C VAL A 220 -8.83 17.69 22.49
N ASN A 221 -8.55 18.91 22.94
CA ASN A 221 -8.71 19.30 24.34
C ASN A 221 -10.18 19.31 24.79
N LYS A 222 -11.11 19.74 23.93
CA LYS A 222 -12.55 19.62 24.21
C LYS A 222 -12.99 18.16 24.32
N LEU A 223 -12.55 17.34 23.36
CA LEU A 223 -12.87 15.92 23.33
C LEU A 223 -12.38 15.24 24.61
N LYS A 224 -11.17 15.56 25.08
CA LYS A 224 -10.66 15.09 26.38
C LYS A 224 -11.62 15.41 27.54
N GLY A 225 -12.11 16.64 27.63
CA GLY A 225 -13.05 17.05 28.66
C GLY A 225 -14.36 16.24 28.61
N GLN A 226 -14.92 16.06 27.42
CA GLN A 226 -16.13 15.26 27.23
C GLN A 226 -15.93 13.77 27.55
N MET A 227 -14.71 13.25 27.34
CA MET A 227 -14.35 11.84 27.59
C MET A 227 -13.94 11.55 29.05
N ALA A 228 -13.92 12.54 29.94
CA ALA A 228 -13.39 12.37 31.29
C ALA A 228 -14.19 11.37 32.14
N LEU A 229 -15.51 11.27 31.91
CA LEU A 229 -16.42 10.46 32.73
C LEU A 229 -16.94 9.20 32.02
N VAL A 230 -16.48 8.91 30.79
CA VAL A 230 -16.84 7.67 30.09
C VAL A 230 -15.86 6.54 30.41
N SER A 231 -16.29 5.31 30.16
CA SER A 231 -15.50 4.10 30.29
C SER A 231 -14.25 4.12 29.40
N ASP A 232 -13.25 3.32 29.76
CA ASP A 232 -12.05 3.15 28.95
C ASP A 232 -12.36 2.57 27.55
N ASP A 233 -13.42 1.75 27.44
CA ASP A 233 -13.91 1.22 26.15
C ASP A 233 -14.50 2.33 25.27
N ALA A 234 -15.27 3.26 25.84
CA ALA A 234 -15.79 4.41 25.12
C ALA A 234 -14.66 5.36 24.68
N ARG A 235 -13.63 5.56 25.52
CA ARG A 235 -12.43 6.32 25.12
C ARG A 235 -11.71 5.67 23.94
N LEU A 236 -11.57 4.34 23.95
CA LEU A 236 -10.99 3.60 22.83
C LEU A 236 -11.83 3.73 21.56
N LEU A 237 -13.15 3.51 21.67
CA LEU A 237 -14.06 3.68 20.53
C LEU A 237 -13.92 5.08 19.93
N MET A 238 -13.92 6.14 20.74
CA MET A 238 -13.75 7.50 20.25
C MET A 238 -12.42 7.70 19.49
N ALA A 239 -11.31 7.16 20.00
CA ALA A 239 -10.03 7.21 19.30
C ALA A 239 -10.08 6.49 17.93
N GLU A 240 -10.78 5.36 17.86
CA GLU A 240 -10.99 4.61 16.62
C GLU A 240 -11.90 5.35 15.63
N LEU A 241 -12.95 6.04 16.08
CA LEU A 241 -13.80 6.84 15.20
C LEU A 241 -13.08 8.06 14.63
N VAL A 242 -12.26 8.72 15.45
CA VAL A 242 -11.38 9.81 14.99
C VAL A 242 -10.38 9.27 13.97
N CYS A 243 -9.78 8.10 14.22
CA CYS A 243 -8.92 7.45 13.24
C CYS A 243 -9.67 7.16 11.94
N TRP A 244 -10.85 6.56 12.02
CA TRP A 244 -11.67 6.17 10.87
C TRP A 244 -12.05 7.38 10.00
N GLN A 245 -12.38 8.51 10.64
CA GLN A 245 -12.62 9.78 9.97
C GLN A 245 -11.39 10.34 9.24
N LEU A 246 -10.20 10.24 9.86
CA LEU A 246 -8.95 10.76 9.31
C LEU A 246 -8.34 9.85 8.23
N LEU A 247 -8.70 8.57 8.23
CA LEU A 247 -8.13 7.54 7.38
C LEU A 247 -8.15 7.89 5.88
N PRO A 248 -9.29 8.26 5.27
CA PRO A 248 -9.33 8.55 3.82
C PRO A 248 -8.65 9.87 3.46
N MET A 249 -8.33 10.75 4.42
CA MET A 249 -7.90 12.12 4.12
C MET A 249 -6.47 12.17 3.57
N GLY A 250 -6.25 12.81 2.42
CA GLY A 250 -4.94 12.96 1.80
C GLY A 250 -3.97 13.83 2.60
N SER A 251 -2.67 13.65 2.35
CA SER A 251 -1.59 14.40 2.99
C SER A 251 -1.66 15.91 2.77
N LYS A 252 -2.28 16.36 1.67
CA LYS A 252 -2.54 17.79 1.39
C LYS A 252 -3.52 18.42 2.38
N THR A 253 -4.39 17.62 3.00
CA THR A 253 -5.38 18.08 3.98
C THR A 253 -4.88 17.90 5.41
N ILE A 254 -4.27 16.76 5.72
CA ILE A 254 -3.65 16.48 7.02
C ILE A 254 -2.52 15.46 6.86
N GLY A 255 -1.31 15.82 7.29
CA GLY A 255 -0.14 14.95 7.20
C GLY A 255 -0.11 13.84 8.25
N GLU A 256 0.63 12.76 7.96
CA GLU A 256 0.85 11.58 8.81
C GLU A 256 1.09 11.92 10.28
N ARG A 257 2.06 12.81 10.55
CA ARG A 257 2.43 13.21 11.91
C ARG A 257 1.22 13.73 12.69
N LYS A 258 0.38 14.55 12.05
CA LYS A 258 -0.78 15.17 12.68
C LYS A 258 -1.95 14.20 12.83
N LYS A 259 -2.12 13.24 11.91
CA LYS A 259 -3.09 12.13 12.08
C LYS A 259 -2.71 11.27 13.28
N THR A 260 -1.43 10.86 13.32
CA THR A 260 -0.85 10.03 14.38
C THR A 260 -0.97 10.73 15.74
N GLU A 261 -0.54 11.98 15.83
CA GLU A 261 -0.61 12.81 17.03
C GLU A 261 -2.04 12.90 17.59
N ARG A 262 -3.05 13.09 16.73
CA ARG A 262 -4.46 13.17 17.15
C ARG A 262 -4.96 11.87 17.77
N VAL A 263 -4.70 10.74 17.12
CA VAL A 263 -5.12 9.43 17.62
C VAL A 263 -4.35 9.07 18.89
N GLN A 264 -3.02 9.23 18.90
CA GLN A 264 -2.19 8.96 20.08
C GLN A 264 -2.57 9.83 21.28
N THR A 265 -2.95 11.09 21.06
CA THR A 265 -3.37 11.97 22.15
C THR A 265 -4.63 11.40 22.84
N LEU A 266 -5.59 10.88 22.08
CA LEU A 266 -6.79 10.26 22.66
C LEU A 266 -6.47 8.94 23.37
N LEU A 267 -5.63 8.10 22.76
CA LEU A 267 -5.17 6.86 23.38
C LEU A 267 -4.38 7.12 24.68
N GLY A 268 -3.62 8.21 24.76
CA GLY A 268 -2.87 8.60 25.95
C GLY A 268 -3.74 9.02 27.15
N TYR A 269 -5.05 9.19 26.96
CA TYR A 269 -6.01 9.46 28.03
C TYR A 269 -6.78 8.23 28.48
N MET A 270 -6.49 7.07 27.91
CA MET A 270 -7.00 5.80 28.40
C MET A 270 -6.30 5.42 29.70
N ASP A 271 -7.00 4.67 30.54
CA ASP A 271 -6.41 4.05 31.71
C ASP A 271 -5.44 2.94 31.27
N HIS A 272 -5.76 2.24 30.17
CA HIS A 272 -4.92 1.22 29.54
C HIS A 272 -4.70 1.54 28.04
N PRO A 273 -3.75 2.43 27.70
CA PRO A 273 -3.50 2.82 26.32
C PRO A 273 -3.12 1.65 25.41
N VAL A 274 -3.73 1.61 24.22
CA VAL A 274 -3.40 0.64 23.16
C VAL A 274 -2.51 1.28 22.10
N GLN A 275 -1.93 0.45 21.23
CA GLN A 275 -1.09 0.91 20.13
C GLN A 275 -1.89 1.04 18.84
N ILE A 276 -1.49 1.97 17.97
CA ILE A 276 -2.05 2.08 16.63
C ILE A 276 -1.56 0.89 15.79
N PRO A 277 -2.44 0.11 15.14
CA PRO A 277 -2.02 -0.99 14.27
C PRO A 277 -1.08 -0.55 13.15
N VAL A 278 -0.21 -1.45 12.72
CA VAL A 278 0.78 -1.16 11.67
C VAL A 278 0.11 -0.82 10.34
N GLU A 279 -1.02 -1.43 10.02
CA GLU A 279 -1.83 -1.17 8.84
C GLU A 279 -2.35 0.29 8.84
N VAL A 280 -2.85 0.74 9.99
CA VAL A 280 -3.35 2.12 10.17
C VAL A 280 -2.20 3.12 10.08
N SER A 281 -1.07 2.81 10.71
CA SER A 281 0.13 3.66 10.65
C SER A 281 0.69 3.78 9.24
N LYS A 282 0.69 2.69 8.45
CA LYS A 282 1.02 2.72 7.02
C LYS A 282 0.04 3.59 6.24
N ALA A 283 -1.26 3.47 6.49
CA ALA A 283 -2.29 4.25 5.81
C ALA A 283 -2.20 5.76 6.12
N PHE A 284 -1.72 6.16 7.30
CA PHE A 284 -1.56 7.57 7.67
C PHE A 284 -0.52 8.32 6.83
N LYS A 285 0.44 7.61 6.22
CA LYS A 285 1.37 8.17 5.21
C LYS A 285 0.67 8.62 3.93
N SER A 286 -0.55 8.15 3.73
CA SER A 286 -1.32 8.22 2.50
C SER A 286 -2.71 8.81 2.73
N GLY A 287 -3.54 8.78 1.69
CA GLY A 287 -4.98 9.06 1.74
C GLY A 287 -5.59 8.87 0.35
N SER A 288 -6.89 8.59 0.30
CA SER A 288 -7.64 8.35 -0.94
C SER A 288 -8.50 9.54 -1.37
N PHE A 289 -8.66 10.55 -0.51
CA PHE A 289 -9.61 11.64 -0.71
C PHE A 289 -9.12 12.97 -0.12
N ASN A 290 -9.31 14.08 -0.84
CA ASN A 290 -9.04 15.43 -0.33
C ASN A 290 -10.38 16.16 -0.11
N PRO A 291 -10.93 16.20 1.12
CA PRO A 291 -12.26 16.74 1.38
C PRO A 291 -12.36 18.28 1.33
N GLY A 292 -11.30 18.97 0.91
CA GLY A 292 -11.17 20.42 1.06
C GLY A 292 -11.04 20.85 2.53
N THR A 293 -11.15 22.16 2.78
CA THR A 293 -10.99 22.74 4.13
C THR A 293 -12.23 22.55 5.02
N ALA A 294 -13.42 22.37 4.42
CA ALA A 294 -14.68 22.26 5.14
C ALA A 294 -14.72 21.07 6.12
N MET A 295 -14.16 19.90 5.74
CA MET A 295 -14.17 18.72 6.62
C MET A 295 -13.20 18.87 7.80
N ASN A 296 -12.07 19.54 7.57
CA ASN A 296 -11.15 19.89 8.66
C ASN A 296 -11.78 20.85 9.68
N GLN A 297 -12.71 21.71 9.24
CA GLN A 297 -13.39 22.70 10.09
C GLN A 297 -14.59 22.10 10.84
N ASN A 298 -15.18 21.01 10.33
CA ASN A 298 -16.43 20.43 10.83
C ASN A 298 -16.21 19.01 11.43
N LEU A 299 -15.07 18.79 12.09
CA LEU A 299 -14.72 17.49 12.67
C LEU A 299 -15.79 16.99 13.65
N TYR A 300 -16.35 17.91 14.44
CA TYR A 300 -17.44 17.63 15.37
C TYR A 300 -18.67 17.07 14.64
N ASP A 301 -19.18 17.77 13.61
CA ASP A 301 -20.37 17.34 12.87
C ASP A 301 -20.18 15.97 12.20
N ALA A 302 -18.99 15.72 11.67
CA ALA A 302 -18.66 14.42 11.08
C ALA A 302 -18.60 13.29 12.12
N LEU A 303 -18.12 13.54 13.34
CA LEU A 303 -18.16 12.54 14.41
C LEU A 303 -19.56 12.31 14.96
N VAL A 304 -20.40 13.36 15.04
CA VAL A 304 -21.82 13.20 15.36
C VAL A 304 -22.50 12.27 14.35
N LEU A 305 -22.20 12.42 13.06
CA LEU A 305 -22.72 11.53 12.01
C LEU A 305 -22.23 10.08 12.21
N ILE A 306 -20.93 9.88 12.49
CA ILE A 306 -20.36 8.53 12.70
C ILE A 306 -20.95 7.86 13.95
N ILE A 307 -21.09 8.59 15.06
CA ILE A 307 -21.70 8.05 16.29
C ILE A 307 -23.18 7.72 16.06
N SER A 308 -23.90 8.57 15.33
CA SER A 308 -25.30 8.33 14.97
C SER A 308 -25.45 7.10 14.06
N LEU A 309 -24.52 6.91 13.12
CA LEU A 309 -24.43 5.72 12.28
C LEU A 309 -24.25 4.47 13.14
N LEU A 310 -23.31 4.48 14.09
CA LEU A 310 -23.07 3.34 14.97
C LEU A 310 -24.24 3.06 15.91
N ASN A 311 -24.92 4.10 16.38
CA ASN A 311 -26.13 3.96 17.18
C ASN A 311 -27.24 3.24 16.40
N ASP A 312 -27.48 3.63 15.15
CA ASP A 312 -28.44 2.94 14.28
C ASP A 312 -27.96 1.52 13.91
N TRP A 313 -26.67 1.35 13.60
CA TRP A 313 -26.03 0.07 13.33
C TRP A 313 -26.25 -0.95 14.47
N CYS A 314 -26.13 -0.51 15.72
CA CYS A 314 -26.34 -1.38 16.89
C CYS A 314 -27.79 -1.89 17.02
N ASN A 315 -28.79 -1.22 16.41
CA ASN A 315 -30.17 -1.67 16.41
C ASN A 315 -30.49 -2.70 15.32
N LYS A 316 -29.60 -2.87 14.34
CA LYS A 316 -29.85 -3.75 13.18
C LYS A 316 -29.62 -5.21 13.54
N SER A 317 -30.44 -6.08 12.98
CA SER A 317 -30.25 -7.52 13.01
C SER A 317 -28.99 -7.94 12.24
N SER A 318 -28.48 -9.15 12.52
CA SER A 318 -27.32 -9.69 11.81
C SER A 318 -27.54 -9.82 10.29
N GLU A 319 -28.78 -10.10 9.86
CA GLU A 319 -29.14 -10.20 8.44
C GLU A 319 -29.10 -8.83 7.74
N GLU A 320 -29.66 -7.79 8.37
CA GLU A 320 -29.58 -6.42 7.86
C GLU A 320 -28.13 -5.94 7.78
N LYS A 321 -27.32 -6.22 8.81
CA LYS A 321 -25.89 -5.89 8.83
C LYS A 321 -25.15 -6.57 7.67
N GLY A 322 -25.40 -7.86 7.43
CA GLY A 322 -24.82 -8.59 6.29
C GLY A 322 -25.17 -7.93 4.96
N THR A 323 -26.45 -7.66 4.73
CA THR A 323 -26.93 -6.99 3.50
C THR A 323 -26.27 -5.62 3.29
N LEU A 324 -26.14 -4.83 4.34
CA LEU A 324 -25.56 -3.49 4.28
C LEU A 324 -24.06 -3.51 3.97
N LEU A 325 -23.31 -4.51 4.43
CA LEU A 325 -21.88 -4.65 4.17
C LEU A 325 -21.57 -5.16 2.76
N GLU A 326 -22.49 -5.91 2.15
CA GLU A 326 -22.33 -6.45 0.80
C GLU A 326 -22.84 -5.49 -0.29
N ASN A 327 -23.70 -4.53 0.06
CA ASN A 327 -24.32 -3.62 -0.89
C ASN A 327 -24.00 -2.14 -0.60
N ALA A 328 -23.06 -1.58 -1.37
CA ALA A 328 -22.62 -0.20 -1.25
C ALA A 328 -23.75 0.84 -1.43
N TRP A 329 -24.78 0.54 -2.23
CA TRP A 329 -25.93 1.44 -2.41
C TRP A 329 -26.85 1.42 -1.20
N ALA A 330 -27.08 0.24 -0.60
CA ALA A 330 -27.82 0.13 0.64
C ALA A 330 -27.08 0.83 1.80
N TRP A 331 -25.75 0.66 1.89
CA TRP A 331 -24.90 1.38 2.83
C TRP A 331 -25.01 2.91 2.65
N ARG A 332 -24.93 3.39 1.41
CA ARG A 332 -25.13 4.81 1.12
C ARG A 332 -26.50 5.29 1.56
N GLY A 333 -27.55 4.52 1.28
CA GLY A 333 -28.92 4.83 1.70
C GLY A 333 -29.06 4.95 3.21
N LEU A 334 -28.44 4.03 3.96
CA LEU A 334 -28.36 4.08 5.42
C LEU A 334 -27.74 5.39 5.90
N VAL A 335 -26.54 5.72 5.43
CA VAL A 335 -25.81 6.93 5.87
C VAL A 335 -26.57 8.21 5.51
N GLN A 336 -27.20 8.26 4.33
CA GLN A 336 -28.00 9.41 3.89
C GLN A 336 -29.33 9.55 4.64
N GLY A 337 -29.84 8.47 5.23
CA GLY A 337 -31.06 8.47 6.04
C GLY A 337 -30.86 8.95 7.47
N LEU A 338 -29.61 9.14 7.93
CA LEU A 338 -29.33 9.59 9.28
C LEU A 338 -29.75 11.06 9.48
N PRO A 339 -30.31 11.41 10.66
CA PRO A 339 -30.63 12.79 10.98
C PRO A 339 -29.35 13.63 11.13
N GLY A 340 -29.35 14.86 10.62
CA GLY A 340 -28.21 15.78 10.75
C GLY A 340 -28.08 16.77 9.60
N LYS A 341 -27.12 17.69 9.70
CA LYS A 341 -26.78 18.59 8.58
C LYS A 341 -26.15 17.78 7.45
N SER A 342 -26.67 17.92 6.23
CA SER A 342 -26.00 17.36 5.06
C SER A 342 -24.61 17.98 4.92
N PHE A 343 -23.58 17.12 4.91
CA PHE A 343 -22.22 17.55 4.65
C PHE A 343 -22.08 17.78 3.14
N GLN A 344 -22.34 19.00 2.68
CA GLN A 344 -22.07 19.39 1.29
C GLN A 344 -20.66 19.99 1.22
N PRO A 345 -19.64 19.26 0.73
CA PRO A 345 -18.36 19.87 0.45
C PRO A 345 -18.59 20.93 -0.64
N ASN A 346 -18.34 22.20 -0.31
CA ASN A 346 -18.39 23.29 -1.28
C ASN A 346 -17.58 22.89 -2.53
N GLY A 347 -18.26 22.76 -3.67
CA GLY A 347 -17.61 22.53 -4.97
C GLY A 347 -17.65 21.11 -5.54
N ILE A 348 -18.28 20.12 -4.89
CA ILE A 348 -18.58 18.84 -5.56
C ILE A 348 -20.04 18.86 -6.04
N HIS A 349 -20.25 19.33 -7.27
CA HIS A 349 -21.46 19.00 -8.01
C HIS A 349 -21.41 17.51 -8.34
N TRP A 350 -22.14 16.68 -7.58
CA TRP A 350 -22.52 15.37 -8.10
C TRP A 350 -23.49 15.65 -9.25
N SER A 351 -23.04 15.52 -10.51
CA SER A 351 -23.99 15.61 -11.61
C SER A 351 -24.94 14.43 -11.48
N THR A 352 -26.23 14.72 -11.33
CA THR A 352 -27.31 13.73 -11.30
C THR A 352 -27.61 13.18 -12.70
N SER A 353 -26.67 13.29 -13.64
CA SER A 353 -26.90 13.04 -15.06
C SER A 353 -26.30 11.70 -15.47
N PHE A 354 -26.78 10.61 -14.88
CA PHE A 354 -26.76 9.31 -15.56
C PHE A 354 -28.17 9.05 -16.07
N THR A 355 -28.52 9.70 -17.17
CA THR A 355 -29.64 9.28 -18.00
C THR A 355 -29.38 7.84 -18.44
N ARG A 356 -30.29 6.94 -18.03
CA ARG A 356 -30.45 5.61 -18.65
C ARG A 356 -30.55 5.80 -20.16
N SER A 357 -29.52 5.47 -20.91
CA SER A 357 -29.66 5.11 -22.32
C SER A 357 -30.31 3.72 -22.36
N ARG A 358 -31.45 3.65 -23.04
CA ARG A 358 -32.16 2.40 -23.36
C ARG A 358 -31.33 1.48 -24.24
#